data_AF-A0A956FU49-F1
#
_entry.id   AF-A0A956FU49-F1
#
_cell.length_a   1.000
_cell.length_b   1.000
_cell.length_c   1.000
_cell.angle_alpha   90.00
_cell.angle_beta   90.00
_cell.angle_gamma   90.00
#
_symmetry.space_group_name_H-M   'P 1'
#
loop_
_entity.id
_entity.type
_entity.pdbx_description
1 polymer ?
#
loop_
_entity_poly.entity_id
_entity_poly.type
_entity_poly.pdbx_seq_one_letter_code
_entity_poly.pdbx_strand_id
1 'polypeptide(L)'
;MRRSLLALGLGLALALAACSTSEPAPGKAEFDVASAKIASSSRGAAAQGNTPAAQARAEAVAASMTALDRQLFTGQDEDRTVTLAEEFMVYAHHGREGVAFLINVPQFKRYKDDVRRTLVDAAWAAAKAATVDLQEQGPVELGVGLRGNLVFGAVAVGDSRGAPSVEIGAALEPASLYPLFVGAPPASAEVMPGASKAEGAAEAPGEAEAQERAPEERAPPKLEVEVLSFPDLAASLVERGIRDHDEGLQTCAEGLDEGARFDFLLSLKGDGKVKSVKPAAGHEPPEALRACLSEQAKAWVFPKKELKLTKPETGRVRFSFAADAGGSPS
;
A
#
# COMPACT_ATOMS: atom_id res chain seq x y z
N MET A 1 -64.05 59.14 16.32
CA MET A 1 -62.67 58.62 16.25
C MET A 1 -62.75 57.10 16.17
N ARG A 2 -62.58 56.54 14.98
CA ARG A 2 -62.63 55.11 14.64
C ARG A 2 -61.56 54.88 13.55
N ARG A 3 -61.05 53.63 13.45
CA ARG A 3 -60.04 53.09 12.50
C ARG A 3 -58.62 53.17 13.09
N SER A 4 -57.78 52.14 13.21
CA SER A 4 -57.74 50.83 12.54
C SER A 4 -57.08 49.79 13.47
N LEU A 5 -57.79 48.70 13.70
CA LEU A 5 -57.32 47.41 14.23
C LEU A 5 -57.63 46.41 13.10
N LEU A 6 -56.77 45.40 12.89
CA LEU A 6 -56.76 44.38 11.82
C LEU A 6 -55.78 44.65 10.67
N ALA A 7 -54.60 44.04 10.76
CA ALA A 7 -53.94 43.28 9.70
C ALA A 7 -52.47 42.99 10.08
N LEU A 8 -52.24 42.08 11.02
CA LEU A 8 -50.99 41.30 11.04
C LEU A 8 -51.37 39.83 10.81
N GLY A 9 -51.83 39.59 9.59
CA GLY A 9 -52.11 38.26 9.09
C GLY A 9 -50.81 37.61 8.61
N LEU A 10 -50.61 36.37 9.05
CA LEU A 10 -50.38 35.25 8.13
C LEU A 10 -49.21 35.43 7.14
N GLY A 11 -47.98 35.48 7.66
CA GLY A 11 -46.75 35.51 6.85
C GLY A 11 -45.70 34.48 7.27
N LEU A 12 -46.11 33.34 7.84
CA LEU A 12 -45.18 32.33 8.37
C LEU A 12 -45.61 30.88 8.03
N ALA A 13 -45.90 30.60 6.75
CA ALA A 13 -46.35 29.27 6.32
C ALA A 13 -45.76 28.78 4.97
N LEU A 14 -44.65 29.34 4.48
CA LEU A 14 -44.06 28.92 3.19
C LEU A 14 -42.52 28.88 3.18
N ALA A 15 -41.93 28.32 4.23
CA ALA A 15 -40.52 27.91 4.23
C ALA A 15 -40.36 26.44 4.67
N LEU A 16 -41.39 25.62 4.45
CA LEU A 16 -41.24 24.17 4.51
C LEU A 16 -40.54 23.71 3.23
N ALA A 17 -39.22 23.72 3.33
CA ALA A 17 -38.38 22.62 2.92
C ALA A 17 -38.64 22.08 1.51
N ALA A 18 -38.09 22.79 0.53
CA ALA A 18 -37.47 22.12 -0.60
C ALA A 18 -36.30 21.28 -0.07
N CYS A 19 -36.60 20.16 0.59
CA CYS A 19 -35.66 19.07 0.76
C CYS A 19 -35.43 18.53 -0.65
N SER A 20 -34.42 19.06 -1.33
CA SER A 20 -33.90 18.46 -2.55
C SER A 20 -33.47 17.05 -2.18
N THR A 21 -34.33 16.08 -2.46
CA THR A 21 -34.00 14.66 -2.40
C THR A 21 -33.05 14.40 -3.56
N SER A 22 -31.77 14.73 -3.36
CA SER A 22 -30.71 14.23 -4.22
C SER A 22 -30.84 12.72 -4.21
N GLU A 23 -30.99 12.11 -5.38
CA GLU A 23 -30.93 10.67 -5.49
C GLU A 23 -29.61 10.20 -4.86
N PRO A 24 -29.63 9.14 -4.04
CA PRO A 24 -28.42 8.61 -3.44
C PRO A 24 -27.47 8.17 -4.55
N ALA A 25 -26.18 8.45 -4.38
CA ALA A 25 -25.16 8.02 -5.32
C ALA A 25 -25.21 6.48 -5.50
N PRO A 26 -25.02 5.95 -6.72
CA PRO A 26 -24.99 4.51 -6.96
C PRO A 26 -24.00 3.78 -6.04
N GLY A 27 -24.43 2.68 -5.42
CA GLY A 27 -23.60 1.87 -4.50
C GLY A 27 -23.52 2.40 -3.06
N LYS A 28 -24.06 3.60 -2.79
CA LYS A 28 -24.03 4.19 -1.44
C LYS A 28 -24.80 3.34 -0.42
N ALA A 29 -25.94 2.76 -0.81
CA ALA A 29 -26.76 1.97 0.12
C ALA A 29 -26.02 0.71 0.58
N GLU A 30 -25.39 0.01 -0.36
CA GLU A 30 -24.56 -1.17 -0.11
C GLU A 30 -23.31 -0.82 0.72
N PHE A 31 -22.69 0.32 0.41
CA PHE A 31 -21.60 0.87 1.21
C PHE A 31 -22.03 1.13 2.65
N ASP A 32 -23.18 1.76 2.88
CA ASP A 32 -23.67 2.10 4.23
C ASP A 32 -23.91 0.82 5.05
N VAL A 33 -24.48 -0.23 4.43
CA VAL A 33 -24.66 -1.56 5.05
C VAL A 33 -23.31 -2.18 5.41
N ALA A 34 -22.34 -2.17 4.48
CA ALA A 34 -21.00 -2.68 4.70
C ALA A 34 -20.26 -1.93 5.81
N SER A 35 -20.36 -0.60 5.80
CA SER A 35 -19.71 0.25 6.79
C SER A 35 -20.31 0.08 8.18
N ALA A 36 -21.61 -0.22 8.30
CA ALA A 36 -22.24 -0.50 9.58
C ALA A 36 -21.70 -1.80 10.21
N LYS A 37 -21.41 -2.82 9.38
CA LYS A 37 -20.87 -4.12 9.83
C LYS A 37 -19.53 -4.01 10.55
N ILE A 38 -18.66 -3.10 10.10
CA ILE A 38 -17.35 -2.86 10.74
C ILE A 38 -17.40 -1.84 11.88
N ALA A 39 -18.50 -1.09 12.02
CA ALA A 39 -18.67 -0.09 13.08
C ALA A 39 -19.15 -0.73 14.40
N SER A 40 -19.93 -1.82 14.33
CA SER A 40 -20.40 -2.53 15.52
C SER A 40 -19.34 -3.52 16.02
N SER A 41 -18.42 -3.04 16.87
CA SER A 41 -17.35 -3.84 17.47
C SER A 41 -17.80 -4.88 18.51
N SER A 42 -19.09 -5.20 18.59
CA SER A 42 -19.66 -5.76 19.82
C SER A 42 -19.88 -7.28 19.86
N ARG A 43 -19.62 -8.04 18.78
CA ARG A 43 -19.62 -9.54 18.78
C ARG A 43 -19.44 -10.22 17.40
N GLY A 44 -18.95 -9.50 16.39
CA GLY A 44 -18.82 -10.03 15.03
C GLY A 44 -17.48 -10.71 14.77
N ALA A 45 -17.41 -11.53 13.72
CA ALA A 45 -16.14 -11.99 13.17
C ALA A 45 -15.30 -10.79 12.72
N ALA A 46 -13.99 -10.85 12.92
CA ALA A 46 -13.05 -9.81 12.53
C ALA A 46 -12.98 -9.59 11.02
N ALA A 47 -13.36 -10.59 10.23
CA ALA A 47 -13.43 -10.48 8.79
C ALA A 47 -14.83 -10.86 8.30
N GLN A 48 -15.35 -10.06 7.37
CA GLN A 48 -16.67 -10.23 6.80
C GLN A 48 -16.63 -9.92 5.30
N GLY A 49 -17.57 -10.47 4.52
CA GLY A 49 -17.69 -10.18 3.09
C GLY A 49 -19.14 -10.19 2.58
N ASN A 50 -19.37 -9.67 1.38
CA ASN A 50 -20.64 -9.87 0.65
C ASN A 50 -20.75 -11.27 0.02
N THR A 51 -19.62 -11.93 -0.22
CA THR A 51 -19.52 -13.31 -0.72
C THR A 51 -18.48 -14.10 0.10
N PRO A 52 -18.47 -15.44 0.03
CA PRO A 52 -17.44 -16.25 0.68
C PRO A 52 -16.01 -15.90 0.22
N ALA A 53 -15.83 -15.65 -1.08
CA ALA A 53 -14.53 -15.22 -1.62
C ALA A 53 -14.10 -13.86 -1.06
N ALA A 54 -15.02 -12.90 -1.00
CA ALA A 54 -14.72 -11.60 -0.37
C ALA A 54 -14.34 -11.77 1.10
N GLN A 55 -15.07 -12.60 1.86
CA GLN A 55 -14.74 -12.85 3.26
C GLN A 55 -13.33 -13.44 3.43
N ALA A 56 -12.93 -14.42 2.61
CA ALA A 56 -11.58 -14.99 2.66
C ALA A 56 -10.50 -13.91 2.41
N ARG A 57 -10.77 -12.95 1.51
CA ARG A 57 -9.87 -11.80 1.30
C ARG A 57 -9.84 -10.85 2.49
N ALA A 58 -10.98 -10.59 3.11
CA ALA A 58 -11.05 -9.79 4.34
C ALA A 58 -10.23 -10.44 5.45
N GLU A 59 -10.27 -11.77 5.58
CA GLU A 59 -9.45 -12.54 6.53
C GLU A 59 -7.95 -12.36 6.24
N ALA A 60 -7.55 -12.49 4.97
CA ALA A 60 -6.17 -12.29 4.55
C ALA A 60 -5.66 -10.86 4.82
N VAL A 61 -6.49 -9.84 4.57
CA VAL A 61 -6.17 -8.44 4.88
C VAL A 61 -6.07 -8.22 6.38
N ALA A 62 -7.01 -8.73 7.17
CA ALA A 62 -6.98 -8.61 8.63
C ALA A 62 -5.73 -9.24 9.23
N ALA A 63 -5.34 -10.43 8.74
CA ALA A 63 -4.13 -11.12 9.16
C ALA A 63 -2.87 -10.32 8.79
N SER A 64 -2.80 -9.79 7.58
CA SER A 64 -1.68 -8.97 7.11
C SER A 64 -1.53 -7.68 7.91
N MET A 65 -2.64 -6.98 8.17
CA MET A 65 -2.64 -5.76 8.99
C MET A 65 -2.20 -6.05 10.43
N THR A 66 -2.64 -7.16 11.01
CA THR A 66 -2.22 -7.59 12.36
C THR A 66 -0.72 -7.90 12.42
N ALA A 67 -0.18 -8.53 11.38
CA ALA A 67 1.26 -8.79 11.30
C ALA A 67 2.06 -7.49 11.17
N LEU A 68 1.61 -6.56 10.33
CA LEU A 68 2.24 -5.25 10.15
C LEU A 68 2.15 -4.40 11.42
N ASP A 69 1.04 -4.43 12.15
CA ASP A 69 0.90 -3.75 13.44
C ASP A 69 2.00 -4.17 14.43
N ARG A 70 2.20 -5.49 14.57
CA ARG A 70 3.23 -6.05 15.44
C ARG A 70 4.65 -5.67 15.04
N GLN A 71 4.91 -5.54 13.74
CA GLN A 71 6.24 -5.21 13.24
C GLN A 71 6.54 -3.71 13.34
N LEU A 72 5.56 -2.86 13.04
CA LEU A 72 5.77 -1.42 12.86
C LEU A 72 5.48 -0.60 14.11
N PHE A 73 4.59 -1.06 15.00
CA PHE A 73 4.09 -0.23 16.10
C PHE A 73 4.37 -0.79 17.50
N THR A 74 4.48 -2.10 17.66
CA THR A 74 4.84 -2.72 18.94
C THR A 74 6.33 -3.02 19.05
N GLY A 75 7.20 -2.08 18.65
CA GLY A 75 8.66 -2.27 18.56
C GLY A 75 9.28 -3.01 19.76
N GLN A 76 10.43 -3.67 19.54
CA GLN A 76 11.14 -4.62 20.43
C GLN A 76 11.37 -4.22 21.91
N ASP A 77 10.97 -3.03 22.34
CA ASP A 77 11.00 -2.58 23.73
C ASP A 77 9.72 -3.02 24.47
N GLU A 78 9.87 -3.90 25.46
CA GLU A 78 8.78 -4.43 26.29
C GLU A 78 7.94 -3.33 26.99
N ASP A 79 8.48 -2.11 27.15
CA ASP A 79 7.86 -0.99 27.86
C ASP A 79 7.04 -0.01 26.98
N ARG A 80 6.94 -0.21 25.66
CA ARG A 80 6.20 0.70 24.74
C ARG A 80 5.23 -0.01 23.80
N THR A 81 4.51 -1.00 24.29
CA THR A 81 3.44 -1.68 23.54
C THR A 81 2.21 -0.77 23.37
N VAL A 82 2.25 0.11 22.37
CA VAL A 82 1.03 0.74 21.83
C VAL A 82 0.52 -0.14 20.71
N THR A 83 -0.26 -1.16 21.07
CA THR A 83 -0.99 -1.97 20.09
C THR A 83 -2.03 -1.07 19.41
N LEU A 84 -2.06 -1.00 18.08
CA LEU A 84 -3.01 -0.15 17.37
C LEU A 84 -4.45 -0.68 17.50
N ALA A 85 -4.62 -1.99 17.47
CA ALA A 85 -5.88 -2.68 17.69
C ALA A 85 -5.63 -4.10 18.21
N GLU A 86 -6.48 -4.61 19.12
CA GLU A 86 -6.45 -6.03 19.47
C GLU A 86 -6.75 -6.91 18.25
N GLU A 87 -7.65 -6.42 17.37
CA GLU A 87 -8.03 -7.08 16.12
C GLU A 87 -8.55 -6.05 15.11
N PHE A 88 -8.10 -6.12 13.86
CA PHE A 88 -8.60 -5.25 12.78
C PHE A 88 -9.91 -5.83 12.24
N MET A 89 -11.00 -5.06 12.32
CA MET A 89 -12.25 -5.47 11.67
C MET A 89 -12.21 -5.08 10.19
N VAL A 90 -12.29 -6.06 9.31
CA VAL A 90 -12.22 -5.87 7.87
C VAL A 90 -13.50 -6.38 7.21
N TYR A 91 -14.07 -5.56 6.33
CA TYR A 91 -15.12 -5.99 5.43
C TYR A 91 -14.63 -5.88 3.99
N ALA A 92 -14.79 -6.94 3.21
CA ALA A 92 -14.54 -6.91 1.78
C ALA A 92 -15.85 -6.93 1.00
N HIS A 93 -15.93 -6.08 0.00
CA HIS A 93 -17.00 -6.08 -0.99
C HIS A 93 -16.40 -6.45 -2.34
N HIS A 94 -16.90 -7.52 -2.95
CA HIS A 94 -16.59 -7.84 -4.34
C HIS A 94 -17.74 -7.33 -5.21
N GLY A 95 -17.51 -6.24 -5.93
CA GLY A 95 -18.45 -5.64 -6.87
C GLY A 95 -18.23 -6.14 -8.30
N ARG A 96 -18.91 -5.51 -9.26
CA ARG A 96 -18.76 -5.87 -10.68
C ARG A 96 -17.40 -5.49 -11.27
N GLU A 97 -16.91 -4.30 -10.92
CA GLU A 97 -15.72 -3.68 -11.53
C GLU A 97 -14.48 -3.75 -10.64
N GLY A 98 -14.63 -4.21 -9.40
CA GLY A 98 -13.54 -4.18 -8.45
C GLY A 98 -13.84 -4.75 -7.07
N VAL A 99 -12.89 -4.55 -6.16
CA VAL A 99 -12.98 -4.99 -4.78
C VAL A 99 -12.73 -3.81 -3.85
N ALA A 100 -13.60 -3.63 -2.85
CA ALA A 100 -13.41 -2.63 -1.80
C ALA A 100 -13.16 -3.30 -0.45
N PHE A 101 -12.22 -2.77 0.32
CA PHE A 101 -11.92 -3.17 1.68
C PHE A 101 -12.21 -2.03 2.64
N LEU A 102 -13.08 -2.25 3.62
CA LEU A 102 -13.34 -1.32 4.71
C LEU A 102 -12.68 -1.84 5.97
N ILE A 103 -11.76 -1.09 6.55
CA ILE A 103 -10.96 -1.51 7.70
C ILE A 103 -11.23 -0.56 8.87
N ASN A 104 -11.68 -1.09 10.00
CA ASN A 104 -11.84 -0.34 11.23
C ASN A 104 -10.52 -0.28 11.99
N VAL A 105 -10.06 0.92 12.28
CA VAL A 105 -8.86 1.21 13.05
C VAL A 105 -9.28 2.07 14.25
N PRO A 106 -9.53 1.45 15.43
CA PRO A 106 -9.86 2.17 16.65
C PRO A 106 -8.74 3.16 16.92
N GLN A 107 -9.04 4.45 17.05
CA GLN A 107 -8.05 5.54 17.20
C GLN A 107 -7.40 6.10 15.92
N PHE A 108 -7.84 5.74 14.70
CA PHE A 108 -7.29 6.31 13.47
C PHE A 108 -7.15 7.85 13.49
N LYS A 109 -8.17 8.54 14.02
CA LYS A 109 -8.20 10.01 14.13
C LYS A 109 -7.12 10.60 15.05
N ARG A 110 -6.58 9.82 16.00
CA ARG A 110 -5.57 10.29 16.95
C ARG A 110 -4.15 10.22 16.39
N TYR A 111 -3.95 9.47 15.31
CA TYR A 111 -2.65 9.35 14.68
C TYR A 111 -2.28 10.62 13.90
N LYS A 112 -1.00 10.94 13.92
CA LYS A 112 -0.41 12.01 13.11
C LYS A 112 -0.44 11.63 11.62
N ASP A 113 -0.29 12.62 10.75
CA ASP A 113 -0.45 12.46 9.30
C ASP A 113 0.53 11.44 8.69
N ASP A 114 1.75 11.37 9.21
CA ASP A 114 2.77 10.40 8.85
C ASP A 114 2.32 8.96 9.17
N VAL A 115 1.88 8.71 10.41
CA VAL A 115 1.38 7.39 10.82
C VAL A 115 0.12 7.00 10.05
N ARG A 116 -0.79 7.96 9.83
CA ARG A 116 -2.00 7.71 9.01
C ARG A 116 -1.64 7.32 7.59
N ARG A 117 -0.66 7.98 6.98
CA ARG A 117 -0.19 7.64 5.63
C ARG A 117 0.44 6.25 5.60
N THR A 118 1.32 5.92 6.54
CA THR A 118 1.91 4.58 6.64
C THR A 118 0.84 3.50 6.79
N LEU A 119 -0.23 3.75 7.56
CA LEU A 119 -1.35 2.81 7.69
C LEU A 119 -2.15 2.64 6.40
N VAL A 120 -2.33 3.72 5.62
CA VAL A 120 -2.96 3.63 4.29
C VAL A 120 -2.10 2.80 3.35
N ASP A 121 -0.79 3.05 3.30
CA ASP A 121 0.14 2.33 2.44
C ASP A 121 0.19 0.83 2.80
N ALA A 122 0.22 0.52 4.10
CA ALA A 122 0.13 -0.85 4.62
C ALA A 122 -1.18 -1.54 4.23
N ALA A 123 -2.32 -0.86 4.42
CA ALA A 123 -3.62 -1.40 4.07
C ALA A 123 -3.79 -1.61 2.55
N TRP A 124 -3.23 -0.70 1.74
CA TRP A 124 -3.21 -0.84 0.29
C TRP A 124 -2.37 -2.05 -0.16
N ALA A 125 -1.17 -2.20 0.40
CA ALA A 125 -0.32 -3.35 0.11
C ALA A 125 -0.99 -4.69 0.50
N ALA A 126 -1.63 -4.75 1.68
CA ALA A 126 -2.38 -5.92 2.12
C ALA A 126 -3.55 -6.23 1.17
N ALA A 127 -4.30 -5.22 0.74
CA ALA A 127 -5.41 -5.36 -0.20
C ALA A 127 -4.95 -5.86 -1.58
N LYS A 128 -3.81 -5.37 -2.07
CA LYS A 128 -3.17 -5.86 -3.31
C LYS A 128 -2.77 -7.33 -3.19
N ALA A 129 -2.10 -7.71 -2.11
CA ALA A 129 -1.71 -9.10 -1.89
C ALA A 129 -2.94 -10.02 -1.82
N ALA A 130 -4.00 -9.58 -1.14
CA ALA A 130 -5.24 -10.34 -1.01
C ALA A 130 -6.08 -10.43 -2.30
N THR A 131 -5.70 -9.74 -3.38
CA THR A 131 -6.44 -9.73 -4.65
C THR A 131 -5.61 -10.22 -5.84
N VAL A 132 -4.40 -10.74 -5.62
CA VAL A 132 -3.45 -11.11 -6.70
C VAL A 132 -4.05 -12.01 -7.77
N ASP A 133 -4.86 -12.99 -7.38
CA ASP A 133 -5.52 -13.95 -8.28
C ASP A 133 -6.60 -13.30 -9.17
N LEU A 134 -7.18 -12.17 -8.75
CA LEU A 134 -8.06 -11.37 -9.60
C LEU A 134 -7.24 -10.54 -10.60
N GLN A 135 -6.06 -10.07 -10.19
CA GLN A 135 -5.17 -9.26 -11.05
C GLN A 135 -4.61 -10.07 -12.20
N GLU A 136 -4.44 -11.38 -12.04
CA GLU A 136 -4.04 -12.29 -13.12
C GLU A 136 -5.08 -12.39 -14.23
N GLN A 137 -6.36 -12.14 -13.91
CA GLN A 137 -7.47 -12.21 -14.86
C GLN A 137 -7.68 -10.90 -15.63
N GLY A 138 -7.11 -9.79 -15.14
CA GLY A 138 -7.23 -8.48 -15.78
C GLY A 138 -6.96 -7.32 -14.82
N PRO A 139 -7.09 -6.07 -15.31
CA PRO A 139 -7.08 -4.91 -14.43
C PRO A 139 -8.29 -4.95 -13.49
N VAL A 140 -8.04 -4.74 -12.20
CA VAL A 140 -9.06 -4.75 -11.15
C VAL A 140 -8.99 -3.42 -10.42
N GLU A 141 -10.12 -2.75 -10.29
CA GLU A 141 -10.22 -1.55 -9.46
C GLU A 141 -10.25 -1.95 -7.98
N LEU A 142 -9.40 -1.31 -7.19
CA LEU A 142 -9.23 -1.60 -5.79
C LEU A 142 -9.55 -0.36 -4.97
N GLY A 143 -10.35 -0.53 -3.92
CA GLY A 143 -10.67 0.50 -2.95
C GLY A 143 -10.33 0.07 -1.53
N VAL A 144 -9.77 0.98 -0.74
CA VAL A 144 -9.48 0.78 0.69
C VAL A 144 -9.99 1.98 1.46
N GLY A 145 -10.87 1.75 2.44
CA GLY A 145 -11.38 2.76 3.35
C GLY A 145 -10.96 2.48 4.78
N LEU A 146 -10.20 3.39 5.40
CA LEU A 146 -9.83 3.32 6.80
C LEU A 146 -10.81 4.13 7.65
N ARG A 147 -11.58 3.40 8.46
CA ARG A 147 -12.60 3.95 9.34
C ARG A 147 -12.07 4.02 10.77
N GLY A 148 -12.23 5.18 11.42
CA GLY A 148 -12.16 5.24 12.88
C GLY A 148 -13.52 4.90 13.51
N ASN A 149 -13.68 5.15 14.82
CA ASN A 149 -14.93 4.82 15.52
C ASN A 149 -16.18 5.48 14.91
N LEU A 150 -16.04 6.70 14.36
CA LEU A 150 -17.19 7.49 13.90
C LEU A 150 -17.19 7.78 12.39
N VAL A 151 -16.02 8.04 11.81
CA VAL A 151 -15.87 8.55 10.44
C VAL A 151 -14.70 7.87 9.74
N PHE A 152 -14.72 7.89 8.40
CA PHE A 152 -13.56 7.56 7.60
C PHE A 152 -12.50 8.66 7.74
N GLY A 153 -11.26 8.24 7.93
CA GLY A 153 -10.13 9.16 8.00
C GLY A 153 -9.18 9.05 6.81
N ALA A 154 -9.25 7.96 6.05
CA ALA A 154 -8.53 7.83 4.80
C ALA A 154 -9.26 6.92 3.81
N VAL A 155 -9.08 7.23 2.53
CA VAL A 155 -9.58 6.46 1.40
C VAL A 155 -8.47 6.36 0.36
N ALA A 156 -8.26 5.17 -0.19
CA ALA A 156 -7.33 4.91 -1.28
C ALA A 156 -8.07 4.16 -2.39
N VAL A 157 -8.03 4.65 -3.62
CA VAL A 157 -8.68 4.01 -4.78
C VAL A 157 -7.72 4.02 -5.97
N GLY A 158 -7.68 2.94 -6.73
CA GLY A 158 -6.88 2.86 -7.95
C GLY A 158 -6.84 1.47 -8.56
N ASP A 159 -6.11 1.35 -9.65
CA ASP A 159 -5.82 0.05 -10.26
C ASP A 159 -4.91 -0.77 -9.33
N SER A 160 -5.26 -2.04 -9.13
CA SER A 160 -4.52 -3.02 -8.33
C SER A 160 -3.01 -3.11 -8.65
N ARG A 161 -2.59 -2.86 -9.90
CA ARG A 161 -1.19 -2.88 -10.35
C ARG A 161 -0.50 -1.53 -10.16
N GLY A 162 -1.27 -0.45 -10.00
CA GLY A 162 -0.80 0.91 -9.89
C GLY A 162 -0.63 1.44 -8.47
N ALA A 163 -0.30 2.74 -8.39
CA ALA A 163 -0.35 3.51 -7.16
C ALA A 163 -1.78 4.04 -6.94
N PRO A 164 -2.28 4.07 -5.70
CA PRO A 164 -3.61 4.59 -5.41
C PRO A 164 -3.65 6.12 -5.45
N SER A 165 -4.81 6.66 -5.79
CA SER A 165 -5.20 8.01 -5.38
C SER A 165 -5.57 7.97 -3.90
N VAL A 166 -4.90 8.78 -3.07
CA VAL A 166 -5.04 8.75 -1.62
C VAL A 166 -5.64 10.05 -1.10
N GLU A 167 -6.72 9.92 -0.34
CA GLU A 167 -7.38 11.00 0.39
C GLU A 167 -7.25 10.74 1.90
N ILE A 168 -6.73 11.71 2.65
CA ILE A 168 -6.59 11.63 4.11
C ILE A 168 -7.21 12.88 4.74
N GLY A 169 -8.06 12.69 5.74
CA GLY A 169 -8.79 13.77 6.39
C GLY A 169 -9.21 13.45 7.82
N ALA A 170 -9.69 14.46 8.55
CA ALA A 170 -10.23 14.26 9.91
C ALA A 170 -11.63 13.62 9.90
N ALA A 171 -12.39 13.82 8.83
CA ALA A 171 -13.66 13.21 8.52
C ALA A 171 -13.85 13.28 7.00
N LEU A 172 -13.77 12.13 6.32
CA LEU A 172 -13.98 12.01 4.89
C LEU A 172 -15.36 11.45 4.61
N GLU A 173 -15.97 11.96 3.55
CA GLU A 173 -17.10 11.31 2.89
C GLU A 173 -16.50 10.41 1.80
N PRO A 174 -16.73 9.08 1.87
CA PRO A 174 -16.02 8.12 1.04
C PRO A 174 -16.70 7.89 -0.32
N ALA A 175 -17.17 8.95 -0.99
CA ALA A 175 -17.88 8.81 -2.27
C ALA A 175 -17.08 8.09 -3.36
N SER A 176 -15.75 8.20 -3.35
CA SER A 176 -14.88 7.48 -4.29
C SER A 176 -14.94 5.96 -4.14
N LEU A 177 -15.44 5.42 -3.01
CA LEU A 177 -15.65 3.99 -2.84
C LEU A 177 -16.99 3.50 -3.38
N TYR A 178 -18.01 4.36 -3.51
CA TYR A 178 -19.37 3.94 -3.85
C TYR A 178 -19.49 3.16 -5.18
N PRO A 179 -18.80 3.53 -6.27
CA PRO A 179 -18.84 2.77 -7.51
C PRO A 179 -18.44 1.29 -7.35
N LEU A 180 -17.52 0.97 -6.42
CA LEU A 180 -17.07 -0.40 -6.17
C LEU A 180 -18.11 -1.28 -5.46
N PHE A 181 -19.19 -0.68 -4.95
CA PHE A 181 -20.31 -1.38 -4.32
C PHE A 181 -21.47 -1.61 -5.29
N VAL A 182 -21.32 -1.23 -6.56
CA VAL A 182 -22.36 -1.41 -7.58
C VAL A 182 -22.25 -2.79 -8.23
N GLY A 183 -23.39 -3.49 -8.23
CA GLY A 183 -23.56 -4.76 -8.94
C GLY A 183 -23.04 -5.99 -8.19
N ALA A 184 -23.46 -7.16 -8.66
CA ALA A 184 -22.97 -8.43 -8.16
C ALA A 184 -21.58 -8.76 -8.74
N PRO A 185 -20.74 -9.51 -8.01
CA PRO A 185 -19.47 -9.98 -8.55
C PRO A 185 -19.68 -10.84 -9.80
N PRO A 186 -18.72 -10.86 -10.75
CA PRO A 186 -18.81 -11.72 -11.91
C PRO A 186 -18.85 -13.19 -11.48
N ALA A 187 -19.71 -14.00 -12.10
CA ALA A 187 -19.94 -15.40 -11.71
C ALA A 187 -18.64 -16.25 -11.69
N SER A 188 -17.64 -15.87 -12.48
CA SER A 188 -16.32 -16.51 -12.51
C SER A 188 -15.51 -16.34 -11.21
N ALA A 189 -15.84 -15.34 -10.38
CA ALA A 189 -15.09 -15.03 -9.16
C ALA A 189 -15.51 -15.85 -7.93
N GLU A 190 -16.59 -16.64 -8.00
CA GLU A 190 -17.07 -17.43 -6.86
C GLU A 190 -16.31 -18.76 -6.70
N VAL A 191 -15.56 -19.18 -7.72
CA VAL A 191 -14.78 -20.42 -7.69
C VAL A 191 -13.40 -20.13 -7.11
N MET A 192 -13.34 -19.86 -5.80
CA MET A 192 -12.04 -19.97 -5.13
C MET A 192 -11.63 -21.45 -5.11
N PRO A 193 -10.47 -21.82 -5.70
CA PRO A 193 -9.95 -23.16 -5.55
C PRO A 193 -9.66 -23.37 -4.06
N GLY A 194 -10.32 -24.38 -3.50
CA GLY A 194 -10.34 -24.61 -2.05
C GLY A 194 -8.96 -24.49 -1.43
N ALA A 195 -8.92 -23.81 -0.28
CA ALA A 195 -7.80 -23.81 0.66
C ALA A 195 -7.50 -25.26 1.08
N SER A 196 -6.81 -25.98 0.21
CA SER A 196 -6.28 -27.30 0.45
C SER A 196 -4.98 -27.10 1.22
N LYS A 197 -5.11 -27.24 2.54
CA LYS A 197 -4.08 -27.50 3.54
C LYS A 197 -2.71 -27.86 2.93
N ALA A 198 -1.79 -26.90 2.94
CA ALA A 198 -0.40 -27.14 2.55
C ALA A 198 0.32 -27.95 3.65
N GLU A 199 0.45 -29.25 3.42
CA GLU A 199 1.30 -30.16 4.19
C GLU A 199 2.07 -31.02 3.17
N GLY A 200 3.40 -30.82 3.10
CA GLY A 200 4.32 -31.87 2.68
C GLY A 200 5.03 -31.75 1.32
N ALA A 201 6.35 -31.57 1.44
CA ALA A 201 7.43 -32.34 0.79
C ALA A 201 7.98 -31.92 -0.60
N ALA A 202 9.31 -31.84 -0.60
CA ALA A 202 10.24 -31.66 -1.70
C ALA A 202 10.49 -32.96 -2.48
N GLU A 203 10.85 -32.85 -3.77
CA GLU A 203 12.06 -33.44 -4.37
C GLU A 203 12.26 -32.95 -5.82
N ALA A 204 13.53 -32.80 -6.21
CA ALA A 204 14.06 -32.30 -7.49
C ALA A 204 14.26 -33.44 -8.53
N PRO A 205 15.13 -33.32 -9.54
CA PRO A 205 15.14 -32.44 -10.73
C PRO A 205 15.02 -33.25 -12.05
N GLY A 206 14.59 -32.60 -13.14
CA GLY A 206 14.56 -33.19 -14.49
C GLY A 206 15.55 -32.50 -15.44
N GLU A 207 16.31 -33.32 -16.17
CA GLU A 207 17.40 -32.97 -17.09
C GLU A 207 17.02 -32.04 -18.25
N ALA A 208 17.98 -31.19 -18.63
CA ALA A 208 17.89 -30.19 -19.69
C ALA A 208 18.35 -30.74 -21.05
N GLU A 209 17.56 -30.54 -22.10
CA GLU A 209 18.01 -30.60 -23.49
C GLU A 209 18.45 -29.20 -23.93
N ALA A 210 19.72 -29.07 -24.32
CA ALA A 210 20.34 -27.85 -24.79
C ALA A 210 20.00 -27.61 -26.28
N GLN A 211 19.14 -26.62 -26.55
CA GLN A 211 18.97 -26.03 -27.87
C GLN A 211 19.88 -24.79 -28.00
N GLU A 212 20.86 -24.88 -28.89
CA GLU A 212 21.76 -23.79 -29.28
C GLU A 212 20.96 -22.74 -30.08
N ARG A 213 20.40 -21.74 -29.37
CA ARG A 213 19.76 -20.56 -29.97
C ARG A 213 20.80 -19.48 -30.23
N ALA A 214 20.68 -18.84 -31.40
CA ALA A 214 21.45 -17.67 -31.80
C ALA A 214 21.40 -16.56 -30.74
N PRO A 215 22.44 -15.72 -30.60
CA PRO A 215 22.52 -14.71 -29.55
C PRO A 215 21.40 -13.68 -29.72
N GLU A 216 20.34 -13.86 -28.94
CA GLU A 216 19.27 -12.89 -28.75
C GLU A 216 19.87 -11.67 -28.04
N GLU A 217 19.63 -10.49 -28.60
CA GLU A 217 20.08 -9.20 -28.09
C GLU A 217 19.45 -8.98 -26.70
N ARG A 218 20.17 -9.37 -25.65
CA ARG A 218 19.69 -9.31 -24.27
C ARG A 218 19.45 -7.87 -23.86
N ALA A 219 18.23 -7.59 -23.41
CA ALA A 219 17.91 -6.35 -22.74
C ALA A 219 18.82 -6.18 -21.51
N PRO A 220 19.31 -4.95 -21.22
CA PRO A 220 20.16 -4.72 -20.07
C PRO A 220 19.40 -5.05 -18.76
N PRO A 221 20.08 -5.63 -17.75
CA PRO A 221 19.46 -5.97 -16.48
C PRO A 221 18.92 -4.70 -15.80
N LYS A 222 17.72 -4.80 -15.21
CA LYS A 222 17.08 -3.69 -14.52
C LYS A 222 17.58 -3.64 -13.07
N LEU A 223 18.05 -2.46 -12.65
CA LEU A 223 18.44 -2.24 -11.27
C LEU A 223 17.20 -1.92 -10.41
N GLU A 224 17.07 -2.63 -9.31
CA GLU A 224 16.11 -2.35 -8.25
C GLU A 224 16.86 -1.95 -6.97
N VAL A 225 16.43 -0.84 -6.35
CA VAL A 225 17.02 -0.32 -5.12
C VAL A 225 16.00 -0.46 -3.99
N GLU A 226 16.38 -1.16 -2.93
CA GLU A 226 15.58 -1.36 -1.74
C GLU A 226 16.29 -0.76 -0.53
N VAL A 227 15.61 0.15 0.18
CA VAL A 227 16.16 0.77 1.40
C VAL A 227 15.78 -0.09 2.60
N LEU A 228 16.72 -0.89 3.11
CA LEU A 228 16.47 -1.86 4.18
C LEU A 228 16.31 -1.21 5.56
N SER A 229 17.13 -0.22 5.88
CA SER A 229 17.01 0.50 7.15
C SER A 229 17.68 1.86 7.13
N PHE A 230 16.95 2.87 7.59
CA PHE A 230 17.48 4.16 8.02
C PHE A 230 16.75 4.57 9.30
N PRO A 231 17.46 4.83 10.41
CA PRO A 231 16.84 5.01 11.72
C PRO A 231 15.95 6.26 11.83
N ASP A 232 16.31 7.36 11.17
CA ASP A 232 15.60 8.64 11.30
C ASP A 232 15.22 9.29 9.95
N LEU A 233 15.54 8.63 8.83
CA LEU A 233 15.17 9.11 7.48
C LEU A 233 13.97 8.35 6.95
N ALA A 234 13.07 9.09 6.27
CA ALA A 234 12.06 8.46 5.43
C ALA A 234 12.78 7.68 4.33
N ALA A 235 12.75 6.34 4.40
CA ALA A 235 13.35 5.44 3.43
C ALA A 235 13.00 5.83 1.98
N SER A 236 11.78 6.34 1.77
CA SER A 236 11.28 6.85 0.49
C SER A 236 12.05 8.05 -0.08
N LEU A 237 12.67 8.90 0.74
CA LEU A 237 13.49 10.02 0.28
C LEU A 237 14.85 9.55 -0.22
N VAL A 238 15.44 8.58 0.49
CA VAL A 238 16.69 7.95 0.08
C VAL A 238 16.47 7.18 -1.22
N GLU A 239 15.39 6.40 -1.30
CA GLU A 239 15.03 5.67 -2.52
C GLU A 239 14.82 6.61 -3.71
N ARG A 240 14.08 7.71 -3.52
CA ARG A 240 13.85 8.70 -4.58
C ARG A 240 15.15 9.34 -5.05
N GLY A 241 15.99 9.79 -4.12
CA GLY A 241 17.26 10.43 -4.49
C GLY A 241 18.22 9.47 -5.18
N ILE A 242 18.19 8.17 -4.86
CA ILE A 242 18.97 7.17 -5.60
C ILE A 242 18.37 6.95 -7.00
N ARG A 243 17.04 6.88 -7.13
CA ARG A 243 16.33 6.69 -8.41
C ARG A 243 16.49 7.89 -9.36
N ASP A 244 16.65 9.11 -8.84
CA ASP A 244 16.95 10.29 -9.68
C ASP A 244 18.31 10.18 -10.41
N HIS A 245 19.16 9.21 -10.00
CA HIS A 245 20.45 8.91 -10.61
C HIS A 245 20.49 7.52 -11.28
N ASP A 246 19.33 7.00 -11.70
CA ASP A 246 19.19 5.65 -12.27
C ASP A 246 20.11 5.38 -13.47
N GLU A 247 20.27 6.34 -14.39
CA GLU A 247 21.12 6.17 -15.57
C GLU A 247 22.59 5.88 -15.20
N GLY A 248 23.14 6.59 -14.22
CA GLY A 248 24.51 6.36 -13.75
C GLY A 248 24.65 5.01 -13.03
N LEU A 249 23.60 4.57 -12.37
CA LEU A 249 23.56 3.29 -11.66
C LEU A 249 23.43 2.09 -12.61
N GLN A 250 22.70 2.24 -13.71
CA GLN A 250 22.61 1.21 -14.76
C GLN A 250 23.98 0.92 -15.37
N THR A 251 24.82 1.93 -15.59
CA THR A 251 26.20 1.70 -16.06
C THR A 251 27.06 0.92 -15.06
N CYS A 252 26.76 1.01 -13.76
CA CYS A 252 27.45 0.20 -12.75
C CYS A 252 26.98 -1.26 -12.73
N ALA A 253 25.83 -1.56 -13.35
CA ALA A 253 25.26 -2.89 -13.46
C ALA A 253 25.89 -3.72 -14.60
N GLU A 254 26.57 -3.06 -15.53
CA GLU A 254 27.15 -3.72 -16.70
C GLU A 254 28.15 -4.81 -16.30
N GLY A 255 27.88 -6.05 -16.74
CA GLY A 255 28.73 -7.20 -16.46
C GLY A 255 28.47 -7.90 -15.12
N LEU A 256 27.40 -7.55 -14.40
CA LEU A 256 26.94 -8.33 -13.24
C LEU A 256 26.03 -9.48 -13.68
N ASP A 257 26.10 -10.59 -12.93
CA ASP A 257 25.20 -11.72 -13.12
C ASP A 257 23.75 -11.32 -12.80
N GLU A 258 22.80 -11.83 -13.58
CA GLU A 258 21.37 -11.68 -13.32
C GLU A 258 21.01 -12.27 -11.95
N GLY A 259 20.20 -11.54 -11.18
CA GLY A 259 19.80 -11.95 -9.84
C GLY A 259 20.84 -11.67 -8.75
N ALA A 260 21.99 -11.06 -9.10
CA ALA A 260 22.96 -10.63 -8.09
C ALA A 260 22.34 -9.60 -7.14
N ARG A 261 22.60 -9.77 -5.84
CA ARG A 261 22.13 -8.89 -4.77
C ARG A 261 23.30 -8.49 -3.90
N PHE A 262 23.44 -7.19 -3.68
CA PHE A 262 24.53 -6.64 -2.89
C PHE A 262 23.99 -5.62 -1.89
N ASP A 263 24.34 -5.84 -0.62
CA ASP A 263 23.99 -4.92 0.47
C ASP A 263 25.13 -3.92 0.67
N PHE A 264 24.78 -2.64 0.77
CA PHE A 264 25.71 -1.56 1.03
C PHE A 264 25.26 -0.73 2.24
N LEU A 265 26.24 -0.22 2.96
CA LEU A 265 26.10 0.80 3.99
C LEU A 265 26.33 2.17 3.35
N LEU A 266 25.28 2.98 3.34
CA LEU A 266 25.28 4.35 2.86
C LEU A 266 25.41 5.29 4.07
N SER A 267 26.51 6.04 4.13
CA SER A 267 26.73 7.04 5.18
C SER A 267 26.49 8.44 4.61
N LEU A 268 25.64 9.22 5.25
CA LEU A 268 25.30 10.59 4.86
C LEU A 268 25.92 11.60 5.83
N LYS A 269 26.36 12.74 5.29
CA LYS A 269 26.75 13.91 6.07
C LYS A 269 25.50 14.70 6.48
N GLY A 270 25.61 15.55 7.51
CA GLY A 270 24.50 16.40 7.96
C GLY A 270 24.04 17.48 6.97
N ASP A 271 24.74 17.63 5.83
CA ASP A 271 24.32 18.47 4.70
C ASP A 271 23.54 17.70 3.62
N GLY A 272 23.28 16.41 3.83
CA GLY A 272 22.57 15.54 2.88
C GLY A 272 23.45 14.95 1.78
N LYS A 273 24.78 15.17 1.79
CA LYS A 273 25.69 14.54 0.83
C LYS A 273 26.12 13.16 1.29
N VAL A 274 26.36 12.25 0.35
CA VAL A 274 26.95 10.95 0.67
C VAL A 274 28.40 11.13 1.14
N LYS A 275 28.71 10.58 2.32
CA LYS A 275 30.05 10.50 2.89
C LYS A 275 30.81 9.29 2.34
N SER A 276 30.16 8.14 2.29
CA SER A 276 30.74 6.90 1.81
C SER A 276 29.68 5.86 1.50
N VAL A 277 29.95 5.02 0.50
CA VAL A 277 29.25 3.75 0.23
C VAL A 277 30.22 2.62 0.52
N LYS A 278 29.85 1.67 1.37
CA LYS A 278 30.69 0.51 1.72
C LYS A 278 29.88 -0.78 1.62
N PRO A 279 30.47 -1.91 1.22
CA PRO A 279 29.77 -3.19 1.29
C PRO A 279 29.34 -3.49 2.74
N ALA A 280 28.16 -4.07 2.90
CA ALA A 280 27.77 -4.67 4.18
C ALA A 280 28.57 -5.97 4.42
N ALA A 281 28.74 -6.35 5.67
CA ALA A 281 29.49 -7.56 6.01
C ALA A 281 28.82 -8.81 5.42
N GLY A 282 29.63 -9.76 4.93
CA GLY A 282 29.16 -11.06 4.43
C GLY A 282 28.97 -11.16 2.91
N HIS A 283 29.01 -10.04 2.19
CA HIS A 283 28.99 -10.03 0.72
C HIS A 283 30.05 -9.08 0.19
N GLU A 284 30.99 -9.60 -0.60
CA GLU A 284 32.03 -8.80 -1.24
C GLU A 284 31.67 -8.57 -2.72
N PRO A 285 31.10 -7.41 -3.06
CA PRO A 285 30.77 -7.10 -4.45
C PRO A 285 32.04 -6.96 -5.30
N PRO A 286 31.95 -7.19 -6.62
CA PRO A 286 33.04 -6.96 -7.55
C PRO A 286 33.67 -5.58 -7.37
N GLU A 287 35.00 -5.49 -7.48
CA GLU A 287 35.74 -4.24 -7.29
C GLU A 287 35.25 -3.13 -8.25
N ALA A 288 34.92 -3.50 -9.49
CA ALA A 288 34.37 -2.59 -10.49
C ALA A 288 33.04 -1.95 -10.02
N LEU A 289 32.11 -2.75 -9.49
CA LEU A 289 30.84 -2.27 -8.93
C LEU A 289 31.08 -1.32 -7.75
N ARG A 290 32.01 -1.68 -6.85
CA ARG A 290 32.37 -0.83 -5.71
C ARG A 290 32.93 0.53 -6.13
N ALA A 291 33.84 0.52 -7.11
CA ALA A 291 34.44 1.74 -7.63
C ALA A 291 33.38 2.62 -8.31
N CYS A 292 32.54 2.03 -9.16
CA CYS A 292 31.47 2.74 -9.89
C CYS A 292 30.46 3.36 -8.92
N LEU A 293 29.91 2.59 -7.97
CA LEU A 293 28.97 3.10 -6.98
C LEU A 293 29.58 4.21 -6.11
N SER A 294 30.86 4.09 -5.74
CA SER A 294 31.57 5.11 -4.97
C SER A 294 31.71 6.42 -5.75
N GLU A 295 31.94 6.35 -7.07
CA GLU A 295 31.97 7.54 -7.94
C GLU A 295 30.57 8.15 -8.12
N GLN A 296 29.57 7.33 -8.48
CA GLN A 296 28.19 7.81 -8.68
C GLN A 296 27.61 8.44 -7.41
N ALA A 297 27.87 7.85 -6.25
CA ALA A 297 27.37 8.36 -4.98
C ALA A 297 27.89 9.75 -4.59
N LYS A 298 29.00 10.22 -5.19
CA LYS A 298 29.49 11.59 -4.97
C LYS A 298 28.53 12.65 -5.54
N ALA A 299 27.76 12.28 -6.57
CA ALA A 299 26.78 13.16 -7.19
C ALA A 299 25.45 13.20 -6.41
N TRP A 300 25.21 12.23 -5.52
CA TRP A 300 23.95 12.15 -4.78
C TRP A 300 23.87 13.23 -3.71
N VAL A 301 22.88 14.10 -3.85
CA VAL A 301 22.57 15.16 -2.89
C VAL A 301 21.12 15.04 -2.47
N PHE A 302 20.92 14.65 -1.22
CA PHE A 302 19.58 14.57 -0.65
C PHE A 302 19.19 15.94 -0.05
N PRO A 303 17.97 16.44 -0.29
CA PRO A 303 17.57 17.78 0.15
C PRO A 303 17.52 17.90 1.67
N LYS A 304 18.44 18.70 2.24
CA LYS A 304 18.60 18.91 3.71
C LYS A 304 17.29 19.27 4.44
N LYS A 305 16.41 20.05 3.78
CA LYS A 305 15.13 20.48 4.37
C LYS A 305 14.19 19.29 4.66
N GLU A 306 14.32 18.21 3.91
CA GLU A 306 13.46 17.03 4.03
C GLU A 306 14.05 15.99 4.99
N LEU A 307 15.38 15.88 5.01
CA LEU A 307 16.10 14.88 5.81
C LEU A 307 16.12 15.18 7.33
N LYS A 308 15.98 16.45 7.75
CA LYS A 308 16.10 16.89 9.16
C LYS A 308 17.33 16.35 9.91
N LEU A 309 18.39 15.98 9.20
CA LEU A 309 19.62 15.43 9.78
C LEU A 309 20.33 16.49 10.63
N THR A 310 20.47 16.22 11.92
CA THR A 310 21.29 17.04 12.83
C THR A 310 22.68 16.45 13.04
N LYS A 311 22.88 15.18 12.66
CA LYS A 311 24.13 14.41 12.79
C LYS A 311 24.33 13.54 11.54
N PRO A 312 25.56 13.06 11.29
CA PRO A 312 25.80 12.05 10.25
C PRO A 312 25.02 10.78 10.57
N GLU A 313 24.39 10.20 9.56
CA GLU A 313 23.63 8.96 9.68
C GLU A 313 24.17 7.91 8.74
N THR A 314 23.99 6.65 9.11
CA THR A 314 24.36 5.50 8.28
C THR A 314 23.18 4.57 8.21
N GLY A 315 22.75 4.26 6.99
CA GLY A 315 21.69 3.29 6.74
C GLY A 315 22.15 2.19 5.80
N ARG A 316 21.34 1.15 5.67
CA ARG A 316 21.58 0.01 4.79
C ARG A 316 20.67 0.09 3.58
N VAL A 317 21.25 -0.09 2.40
CA VAL A 317 20.57 -0.12 1.11
C VAL A 317 20.98 -1.40 0.39
N ARG A 318 20.03 -2.07 -0.25
CA ARG A 318 20.25 -3.24 -1.09
C ARG A 318 20.06 -2.85 -2.55
N PHE A 319 21.01 -3.25 -3.38
CA PHE A 319 20.92 -3.17 -4.83
C PHE A 319 20.68 -4.59 -5.34
N SER A 320 19.56 -4.78 -6.04
CA SER A 320 19.17 -6.04 -6.67
C SER A 320 19.17 -5.82 -8.19
N PHE A 321 19.85 -6.69 -8.92
CA PHE A 321 19.89 -6.63 -10.38
C PHE A 321 18.95 -7.71 -10.92
N ALA A 322 17.74 -7.33 -11.31
CA ALA A 322 16.76 -8.25 -11.84
C ALA A 322 16.95 -8.41 -13.37
N ALA A 323 16.84 -9.65 -13.85
CA ALA A 323 16.59 -9.86 -15.27
C ALA A 323 15.24 -9.23 -15.60
N ASP A 324 15.13 -8.58 -16.76
CA ASP A 324 13.85 -8.06 -17.22
C ASP A 324 12.90 -9.27 -17.36
N ALA A 325 11.75 -9.25 -16.68
CA ALA A 325 10.78 -10.36 -16.68
C ALA A 325 10.05 -10.52 -18.04
N GLY A 326 10.58 -9.90 -19.09
CA GLY A 326 10.03 -9.85 -20.44
C GLY A 326 10.39 -11.09 -21.24
N GLY A 327 9.59 -12.15 -21.08
CA GLY A 327 9.57 -13.27 -22.02
C GLY A 327 9.32 -14.60 -21.35
N SER A 328 8.05 -14.91 -21.05
CA SER A 328 7.66 -16.31 -20.88
C SER A 328 7.87 -17.00 -22.23
N PRO A 329 8.74 -18.02 -22.36
CA PRO A 329 8.87 -18.75 -23.61
C PRO A 329 7.54 -19.46 -23.88
N SER A 330 6.87 -19.10 -24.97
CA SER A 330 5.73 -19.86 -25.51
C SER A 330 6.19 -21.17 -26.14
#